data_AF-A0A0S3TDP7-F1
#
_entry.id   AF-A0A0S3TDP7-F1
#
_cell.length_a   1.000
_cell.length_b   1.000
_cell.length_c   1.000
_cell.angle_alpha   90.00
_cell.angle_beta   90.00
_cell.angle_gamma   90.00
#
_symmetry.space_group_name_H-M   'P 1'
#
loop_
_entity.id
_entity.type
_entity.pdbx_description
1 polymer ?
#
loop_
_entity_poly.entity_id
_entity_poly.type
_entity_poly.pdbx_seq_one_letter_code
_entity_poly.pdbx_strand_id
1 'polypeptide(L)'
;MHTEKNFFDNVFNTVMDVKGKTKDNEKARKDLPLYCGRKDLELKAQGNGRLFKPKANYTMSKDETRIVCRWIKELRMPDGYASNLSRCANVQNGTIQGLKSHDCHVFMETFIPLAFSCLPMHVLHPLIEISNFFKDLCCTTLKEDSLKKMDENIPIILCKLERIFPPAFFDSMEHIPIHLAYEAWLGGPVQYRWMYPFERFMGESKRSVKNKARVEGSICAAYLHRETTYFCSHYFKNFMLSPTHVRNEMQWQVEPREGALSVFRQSGRHAGKEFTHWLTDAEFNSAHVHVLINCSEVKPYLEYVIIHL
;
A
#
# COMPACT_ATOMS: atom_id res chain seq x y z
N MET A 1 -6.80 -3.85 -3.18
CA MET A 1 -6.70 -4.09 -1.71
C MET A 1 -7.10 -5.51 -1.30
N HIS A 2 -8.39 -5.87 -1.19
CA HIS A 2 -8.74 -7.18 -0.59
C HIS A 2 -8.32 -8.38 -1.44
N THR A 3 -8.48 -8.31 -2.76
CA THR A 3 -8.03 -9.35 -3.70
C THR A 3 -6.53 -9.63 -3.54
N GLU A 4 -5.71 -8.58 -3.63
CA GLU A 4 -4.26 -8.66 -3.46
C GLU A 4 -3.87 -9.20 -2.08
N LYS A 5 -4.53 -8.73 -1.02
CA LYS A 5 -4.29 -9.26 0.34
C LYS A 5 -4.59 -10.75 0.42
N ASN A 6 -5.72 -11.20 -0.14
CA ASN A 6 -6.10 -12.63 -0.12
C ASN A 6 -5.09 -13.47 -0.89
N PHE A 7 -4.69 -13.01 -2.07
CA PHE A 7 -3.66 -13.65 -2.87
C PHE A 7 -2.33 -13.74 -2.11
N PHE A 8 -1.88 -12.62 -1.53
CA PHE A 8 -0.69 -12.56 -0.69
C PHE A 8 -0.79 -13.54 0.49
N ASP A 9 -1.90 -13.53 1.23
CA ASP A 9 -2.09 -14.41 2.38
C ASP A 9 -2.01 -15.88 1.94
N ASN A 10 -2.60 -16.25 0.80
CA ASN A 10 -2.54 -17.63 0.30
C ASN A 10 -1.13 -18.04 -0.13
N VAL A 11 -0.40 -17.18 -0.87
CA VAL A 11 1.02 -17.37 -1.19
C VAL A 11 1.84 -17.53 0.09
N PHE A 12 1.75 -16.54 0.96
CA PHE A 12 2.59 -16.42 2.14
C PHE A 12 2.36 -17.56 3.12
N ASN A 13 1.10 -17.89 3.44
CA ASN A 13 0.77 -18.97 4.37
C ASN A 13 1.15 -20.34 3.82
N THR A 14 1.13 -20.52 2.49
CA THR A 14 1.50 -21.79 1.84
C THR A 14 3.02 -21.98 1.81
N VAL A 15 3.76 -20.93 1.42
CA VAL A 15 5.23 -20.94 1.38
C VAL A 15 5.83 -21.07 2.78
N MET A 16 5.30 -20.36 3.77
CA MET A 16 5.79 -20.37 5.16
C MET A 16 5.23 -21.53 6.02
N ASP A 17 4.46 -22.45 5.43
CA ASP A 17 3.78 -23.58 6.11
C ASP A 17 3.00 -23.18 7.37
N VAL A 18 2.22 -22.10 7.30
CA VAL A 18 1.50 -21.59 8.47
C VAL A 18 0.38 -22.56 8.84
N LYS A 19 0.53 -23.21 10.00
CA LYS A 19 -0.42 -24.20 10.51
C LYS A 19 -1.85 -23.65 10.53
N GLY A 20 -2.77 -24.38 9.89
CA GLY A 20 -4.19 -24.01 9.82
C GLY A 20 -4.53 -22.96 8.77
N LYS A 21 -3.55 -22.38 8.08
CA LYS A 21 -3.75 -21.38 7.01
C LYS A 21 -3.15 -21.78 5.66
N THR A 22 -2.17 -22.68 5.66
CA THR A 22 -1.57 -23.19 4.43
C THR A 22 -2.63 -23.84 3.53
N LYS A 23 -2.56 -23.54 2.22
CA LYS A 23 -3.38 -24.22 1.20
C LYS A 23 -2.84 -25.62 0.88
N ASP A 24 -1.63 -25.92 1.32
CA ASP A 24 -1.01 -27.25 1.24
C ASP A 24 -1.37 -28.14 2.43
N ASN A 25 -2.65 -28.50 2.55
CA ASN A 25 -3.15 -29.36 3.62
C ASN A 25 -3.35 -30.83 3.17
N GLU A 26 -3.62 -31.73 4.12
CA GLU A 26 -3.80 -33.15 3.81
C GLU A 26 -4.95 -33.42 2.83
N LYS A 27 -6.02 -32.60 2.83
CA LYS A 27 -7.12 -32.75 1.88
C LYS A 27 -6.65 -32.41 0.47
N ALA A 28 -5.98 -31.26 0.31
CA ALA A 28 -5.37 -30.86 -0.96
C ALA A 28 -4.40 -31.92 -1.50
N ARG A 29 -3.68 -32.60 -0.60
CA ARG A 29 -2.74 -33.69 -0.95
C ARG A 29 -3.44 -35.00 -1.36
N LYS A 30 -4.65 -35.26 -0.88
CA LYS A 30 -5.49 -36.39 -1.34
C LYS A 30 -6.09 -36.15 -2.73
N ASP A 31 -6.22 -34.88 -3.13
CA ASP A 31 -6.71 -34.51 -4.45
C ASP A 31 -5.63 -34.62 -5.55
N LEU A 32 -4.34 -34.57 -5.18
CA LEU A 32 -3.23 -34.62 -6.15
C LEU A 32 -3.19 -35.87 -7.04
N PRO A 33 -3.36 -37.11 -6.52
CA PRO A 33 -3.42 -38.31 -7.36
C PRO A 33 -4.62 -38.31 -8.32
N LEU A 34 -5.70 -37.62 -7.97
CA LEU A 34 -6.94 -37.59 -8.75
C LEU A 34 -6.86 -36.61 -9.92
N TYR A 35 -6.27 -35.43 -9.69
CA TYR A 35 -6.36 -34.31 -10.64
C TYR A 35 -5.02 -33.81 -11.19
N CYS A 36 -3.89 -34.06 -10.51
CA CYS A 36 -2.62 -33.39 -10.83
C CYS A 36 -1.44 -34.31 -11.16
N GLY A 37 -1.50 -35.59 -10.78
CA GLY A 37 -0.45 -36.58 -11.08
C GLY A 37 0.94 -36.25 -10.51
N ARG A 38 1.01 -35.47 -9.42
CA ARG A 38 2.27 -35.02 -8.79
C ARG A 38 2.75 -36.00 -7.71
N LYS A 39 3.31 -37.13 -8.14
CA LYS A 39 3.71 -38.25 -7.27
C LYS A 39 4.68 -37.86 -6.14
N ASP A 40 5.52 -36.86 -6.36
CA ASP A 40 6.47 -36.33 -5.37
C ASP A 40 5.76 -35.64 -4.19
N LEU A 41 4.55 -35.13 -4.43
CA LEU A 41 3.72 -34.44 -3.45
C LEU A 41 2.61 -35.31 -2.85
N GLU A 42 2.40 -36.54 -3.31
CA GLU A 42 1.34 -37.41 -2.76
C GLU A 42 1.62 -37.83 -1.30
N LEU A 43 0.55 -38.09 -0.54
CA LEU A 43 0.67 -38.64 0.81
C LEU A 43 1.29 -40.04 0.74
N LYS A 44 2.30 -40.29 1.57
CA LYS A 44 3.00 -41.59 1.62
C LYS A 44 2.57 -42.38 2.84
N ALA A 45 2.30 -43.67 2.67
CA ALA A 45 2.05 -44.57 3.80
C ALA A 45 3.36 -44.85 4.54
N GLN A 46 3.37 -44.65 5.86
CA GLN A 46 4.43 -45.14 6.74
C GLN A 46 4.14 -46.59 7.13
N GLY A 47 5.18 -47.32 7.59
CA GLY A 47 5.06 -48.73 8.01
C GLY A 47 4.07 -49.00 9.15
N ASN A 48 3.60 -47.95 9.85
CA ASN A 48 2.58 -48.01 10.90
C ASN A 48 1.15 -47.72 10.37
N GLY A 49 0.96 -47.62 9.05
CA GLY A 49 -0.32 -47.28 8.42
C GLY A 49 -0.70 -45.79 8.48
N ARG A 50 0.09 -44.94 9.14
CA ARG A 50 -0.16 -43.48 9.15
C ARG A 50 0.30 -42.87 7.83
N LEU A 51 -0.46 -41.89 7.35
CA LEU A 51 -0.10 -41.11 6.17
C LEU A 51 0.88 -39.99 6.56
N PHE A 52 1.90 -39.81 5.74
CA PHE A 52 2.93 -38.77 5.88
C PHE A 52 2.85 -37.80 4.70
N LYS A 53 2.82 -36.49 4.99
CA LYS A 53 2.87 -35.42 3.99
C LYS A 53 4.33 -35.08 3.67
N PRO A 54 4.88 -35.41 2.48
CA PRO A 54 6.22 -35.00 2.11
C PRO A 54 6.31 -33.47 1.98
N LYS A 55 7.45 -32.89 2.41
CA LYS A 55 7.73 -31.46 2.26
C LYS A 55 7.71 -31.09 0.77
N ALA A 56 6.93 -30.07 0.40
CA ALA A 56 6.96 -29.54 -0.96
C ALA A 56 8.20 -28.67 -1.21
N ASN A 57 8.62 -28.59 -2.46
CA ASN A 57 9.72 -27.72 -2.91
C ASN A 57 9.39 -26.21 -2.83
N TYR A 58 8.09 -25.86 -2.75
CA TYR A 58 7.60 -24.50 -2.56
C TYR A 58 7.41 -24.12 -1.08
N THR A 59 7.68 -25.03 -0.15
CA THR A 59 7.50 -24.81 1.28
C THR A 59 8.85 -24.65 1.97
N MET A 60 8.97 -23.64 2.82
CA MET A 60 10.18 -23.36 3.58
C MET A 60 10.32 -24.33 4.77
N SER A 61 11.55 -24.68 5.11
CA SER A 61 11.89 -25.34 6.37
C SER A 61 11.81 -24.36 7.53
N LYS A 62 11.78 -24.87 8.76
CA LYS A 62 11.80 -24.04 9.96
C LYS A 62 13.01 -23.13 10.05
N ASP A 63 14.18 -23.55 9.55
CA ASP A 63 15.37 -22.71 9.61
C ASP A 63 15.32 -21.60 8.56
N GLU A 64 14.78 -21.89 7.37
CA GLU A 64 14.55 -20.88 6.34
C GLU A 64 13.48 -19.86 6.79
N THR A 65 12.38 -20.29 7.43
CA THR A 65 11.37 -19.34 7.96
C THR A 65 11.93 -18.44 9.06
N ARG A 66 12.85 -18.95 9.88
CA ARG A 66 13.57 -18.15 10.90
C ARG A 66 14.46 -17.07 10.29
N ILE A 67 15.09 -17.35 9.16
CA ILE A 67 15.87 -16.36 8.40
C ILE A 67 14.96 -15.22 7.95
N VAL A 68 13.80 -15.54 7.37
CA VAL A 68 12.81 -14.52 6.96
C VAL A 68 12.31 -13.70 8.14
N CYS A 69 11.98 -14.34 9.27
CA CYS A 69 11.57 -13.64 10.48
C CYS A 69 12.66 -12.67 11.00
N ARG A 70 13.93 -13.08 10.94
CA ARG A 70 15.06 -12.23 11.36
C ARG A 70 15.21 -11.04 10.43
N TRP A 71 15.19 -11.27 9.13
CA TRP A 71 15.23 -10.22 8.12
C TRP A 71 14.11 -9.19 8.34
N ILE A 72 12.87 -9.62 8.59
CA ILE A 72 11.74 -8.71 8.90
C ILE A 72 11.95 -7.92 10.20
N LYS A 73 12.57 -8.52 11.22
CA LYS A 73 12.89 -7.80 12.47
C LYS A 73 13.93 -6.70 12.28
N GLU A 74 14.90 -6.94 11.42
CA GLU A 74 16.01 -6.02 11.12
C GLU A 74 15.62 -4.97 10.09
N LEU A 75 14.58 -5.23 9.29
CA LEU A 75 14.07 -4.32 8.28
C LEU A 75 13.74 -2.94 8.87
N ARG A 76 14.25 -1.89 8.21
CA ARG A 76 13.98 -0.48 8.53
C ARG A 76 13.46 0.17 7.26
N MET A 77 12.34 0.88 7.38
CA MET A 77 11.68 1.54 6.26
C MET A 77 11.49 3.03 6.57
N PRO A 78 11.39 3.89 5.55
CA PRO A 78 10.98 5.28 5.73
C PRO A 78 9.66 5.38 6.51
N ASP A 79 9.50 6.45 7.27
CA ASP A 79 8.25 6.68 7.99
C ASP A 79 7.06 6.76 7.03
N GLY A 80 5.93 6.17 7.43
CA GLY A 80 4.73 6.12 6.61
C GLY A 80 4.71 5.08 5.47
N TYR A 81 5.82 4.39 5.16
CA TYR A 81 5.86 3.40 4.08
C TYR A 81 5.13 2.09 4.44
N ALA A 82 5.42 1.53 5.61
CA ALA A 82 4.79 0.32 6.15
C ALA A 82 4.56 0.47 7.67
N SER A 83 3.81 -0.46 8.28
CA SER A 83 3.77 -0.51 9.74
C SER A 83 5.09 -1.03 10.31
N ASN A 84 5.24 -1.02 11.64
CA ASN A 84 6.43 -1.59 12.29
C ASN A 84 6.41 -3.14 12.19
N LEU A 85 6.89 -3.65 11.06
CA LEU A 85 6.90 -5.09 10.71
C LEU A 85 7.70 -5.94 11.70
N SER A 86 8.66 -5.36 12.42
CA SER A 86 9.43 -6.09 13.43
C SER A 86 8.56 -6.66 14.55
N ARG A 87 7.40 -6.03 14.84
CA ARG A 87 6.42 -6.50 15.81
C ARG A 87 5.64 -7.72 15.32
N CYS A 88 5.59 -7.93 14.01
CA CYS A 88 4.86 -9.03 13.40
C CYS A 88 5.68 -10.32 13.38
N ALA A 89 7.01 -10.26 13.50
CA ALA A 89 7.89 -11.42 13.37
C ALA A 89 8.36 -12.01 14.71
N ASN A 90 8.21 -13.31 14.88
CA ASN A 90 8.77 -14.09 15.98
C ASN A 90 9.82 -15.08 15.44
N VAL A 91 11.10 -14.77 15.71
CA VAL A 91 12.24 -15.56 15.25
C VAL A 91 12.35 -16.90 15.96
N GLN A 92 12.01 -17.00 17.25
CA GLN A 92 12.12 -18.27 17.98
C GLN A 92 11.16 -19.32 17.41
N ASN A 93 9.92 -18.88 17.16
CA ASN A 93 8.84 -19.72 16.64
C ASN A 93 8.86 -19.84 15.10
N GLY A 94 9.60 -18.97 14.40
CA GLY A 94 9.58 -18.92 12.93
C GLY A 94 8.23 -18.48 12.36
N THR A 95 7.51 -17.63 13.08
CA THR A 95 6.14 -17.22 12.71
C THR A 95 6.04 -15.71 12.47
N ILE A 96 5.16 -15.32 11.54
CA ILE A 96 4.81 -13.92 11.29
C ILE A 96 3.30 -13.78 11.44
N GLN A 97 2.87 -12.82 12.25
CA GLN A 97 1.46 -12.61 12.60
C GLN A 97 1.15 -11.11 12.74
N GLY A 98 -0.11 -10.75 12.53
CA GLY A 98 -0.57 -9.37 12.73
C GLY A 98 -0.21 -8.39 11.62
N LEU A 99 0.16 -8.89 10.43
CA LEU A 99 0.26 -8.07 9.22
C LEU A 99 -1.11 -7.46 8.90
N LYS A 100 -1.13 -6.17 8.58
CA LYS A 100 -2.32 -5.47 8.10
C LYS A 100 -2.37 -5.52 6.58
N SER A 101 -3.53 -5.18 6.00
CA SER A 101 -3.73 -5.14 4.55
C SER A 101 -2.66 -4.30 3.82
N HIS A 102 -2.24 -3.17 4.40
CA HIS A 102 -1.18 -2.33 3.82
C HIS A 102 0.20 -3.01 3.88
N ASP A 103 0.50 -3.75 4.94
CA ASP A 103 1.75 -4.50 5.03
C ASP A 103 1.78 -5.61 3.97
N CYS A 104 0.67 -6.35 3.81
CA CYS A 104 0.52 -7.38 2.79
C CYS A 104 0.75 -6.82 1.37
N HIS A 105 0.22 -5.63 1.09
CA HIS A 105 0.43 -4.92 -0.18
C HIS A 105 1.91 -4.59 -0.41
N VAL A 106 2.58 -3.97 0.56
CA VAL A 106 4.03 -3.71 0.48
C VAL A 106 4.82 -5.00 0.25
N PHE A 107 4.44 -6.09 0.92
CA PHE A 107 5.06 -7.38 0.69
C PHE A 107 4.87 -7.87 -0.74
N MET A 108 3.63 -7.87 -1.22
CA MET A 108 3.27 -8.37 -2.53
C MET A 108 3.99 -7.62 -3.65
N GLU A 109 4.16 -6.32 -3.54
CA GLU A 109 4.79 -5.51 -4.59
C GLU A 109 6.32 -5.49 -4.52
N THR A 110 6.91 -5.64 -3.33
CA THR A 110 8.32 -5.32 -3.12
C THR A 110 9.11 -6.45 -2.49
N PHE A 111 8.53 -7.19 -1.54
CA PHE A 111 9.31 -8.09 -0.67
C PHE A 111 9.23 -9.56 -1.04
N ILE A 112 8.26 -10.00 -1.84
CA ILE A 112 8.18 -11.40 -2.30
C ILE A 112 9.54 -11.93 -2.83
N PRO A 113 10.27 -11.22 -3.72
CA PRO A 113 11.54 -11.73 -4.24
C PRO A 113 12.61 -11.90 -3.16
N LEU A 114 12.66 -11.00 -2.18
CA LEU A 114 13.66 -11.00 -1.11
C LEU A 114 13.31 -12.04 -0.03
N ALA A 115 12.06 -12.00 0.44
CA ALA A 115 11.55 -12.88 1.49
C ALA A 115 11.64 -14.35 1.09
N PHE A 116 11.44 -14.67 -0.18
CA PHE A 116 11.42 -16.05 -0.67
C PHE A 116 12.64 -16.42 -1.53
N SER A 117 13.73 -15.67 -1.40
CA SER A 117 14.98 -15.88 -2.14
C SER A 117 15.65 -17.25 -1.93
N CYS A 118 15.31 -17.97 -0.84
CA CYS A 118 15.79 -19.33 -0.60
C CYS A 118 15.03 -20.41 -1.38
N LEU A 119 13.91 -20.07 -2.03
CA LEU A 119 13.15 -21.03 -2.82
C LEU A 119 13.87 -21.36 -4.13
N PRO A 120 13.66 -22.57 -4.68
CA PRO A 120 14.15 -22.91 -6.01
C PRO A 120 13.65 -21.92 -7.07
N MET A 121 14.49 -21.64 -8.07
CA MET A 121 14.19 -20.63 -9.09
C MET A 121 12.90 -20.92 -9.87
N HIS A 122 12.57 -22.19 -10.11
CA HIS A 122 11.33 -22.56 -10.78
C HIS A 122 10.07 -22.26 -9.95
N VAL A 123 10.20 -22.09 -8.64
CA VAL A 123 9.12 -21.63 -7.73
C VAL A 123 9.16 -20.11 -7.59
N LEU A 124 10.35 -19.54 -7.39
CA LEU A 124 10.53 -18.12 -7.13
C LEU A 124 10.15 -17.26 -8.34
N HIS A 125 10.49 -17.67 -9.57
CA HIS A 125 10.20 -16.90 -10.78
C HIS A 125 8.71 -16.57 -10.94
N PRO A 126 7.77 -17.54 -10.88
CA PRO A 126 6.34 -17.22 -10.96
C PRO A 126 5.84 -16.32 -9.81
N LEU A 127 6.42 -16.44 -8.62
CA LEU A 127 6.11 -15.56 -7.49
C LEU A 127 6.58 -14.12 -7.75
N ILE A 128 7.74 -13.94 -8.40
CA ILE A 128 8.23 -12.63 -8.83
C ILE A 128 7.34 -12.06 -9.94
N GLU A 129 6.91 -12.87 -10.91
CA GLU A 129 6.04 -12.43 -12.00
C GLU A 129 4.70 -11.89 -11.46
N ILE A 130 4.05 -12.60 -10.52
CA ILE A 130 2.81 -12.11 -9.92
C ILE A 130 3.04 -10.89 -9.02
N SER A 131 4.17 -10.82 -8.32
CA SER A 131 4.58 -9.66 -7.54
C SER A 131 4.72 -8.40 -8.42
N ASN A 132 5.38 -8.54 -9.57
CA ASN A 132 5.52 -7.47 -10.56
C ASN A 132 4.18 -7.09 -11.18
N PHE A 133 3.30 -8.05 -11.46
CA PHE A 133 1.95 -7.76 -11.94
C PHE A 133 1.18 -6.83 -10.98
N PHE A 134 1.16 -7.13 -9.68
CA PHE A 134 0.50 -6.26 -8.70
C PHE A 134 1.19 -4.91 -8.55
N LYS A 135 2.53 -4.88 -8.59
CA LYS A 135 3.30 -3.63 -8.55
C LYS A 135 2.98 -2.71 -9.74
N ASP A 136 2.94 -3.27 -10.95
CA ASP A 136 2.65 -2.51 -12.17
C ASP A 136 1.19 -2.04 -12.19
N LEU A 137 0.26 -2.88 -11.73
CA LEU A 137 -1.16 -2.56 -11.60
C LEU A 137 -1.40 -1.37 -10.67
N CYS A 138 -0.59 -1.26 -9.62
CA CYS A 138 -0.73 -0.25 -8.57
C CYS A 138 0.19 0.95 -8.77
N CYS A 139 0.77 1.11 -9.96
CA CYS A 139 1.51 2.32 -10.33
C CYS A 139 0.59 3.54 -10.47
N THR A 140 1.10 4.73 -10.10
CA THR A 140 0.33 5.99 -10.13
C THR A 140 -0.03 6.43 -11.54
N THR A 141 0.78 6.01 -12.52
CA THR A 141 0.56 6.26 -13.94
C THR A 141 0.50 4.93 -14.66
N LEU A 142 -0.59 4.70 -15.39
CA LEU A 142 -0.81 3.49 -16.19
C LEU A 142 -0.73 3.83 -17.67
N LYS A 143 0.08 3.05 -18.41
CA LYS A 143 0.18 3.14 -19.87
C LYS A 143 -0.73 2.08 -20.48
N GLU A 144 -1.50 2.45 -21.50
CA GLU A 144 -2.41 1.53 -22.18
C GLU A 144 -1.70 0.28 -22.73
N ASP A 145 -0.55 0.45 -23.40
CA ASP A 145 0.22 -0.67 -23.94
C ASP A 145 0.73 -1.62 -22.84
N SER A 146 1.06 -1.09 -21.66
CA SER A 146 1.45 -1.91 -20.52
C SER A 146 0.27 -2.71 -20.00
N LEU A 147 -0.92 -2.09 -19.89
CA LEU A 147 -2.13 -2.76 -19.42
C LEU A 147 -2.57 -3.90 -20.35
N LYS A 148 -2.50 -3.70 -21.68
CA LYS A 148 -2.78 -4.76 -22.66
C LYS A 148 -1.84 -5.95 -22.48
N LYS A 149 -0.53 -5.68 -22.35
CA LYS A 149 0.45 -6.73 -22.07
C LYS A 149 0.20 -7.43 -20.74
N MET A 150 -0.22 -6.70 -19.71
CA MET A 150 -0.56 -7.31 -18.42
C MET A 150 -1.77 -8.23 -18.53
N ASP A 151 -2.81 -7.82 -19.26
CA ASP A 151 -4.02 -8.60 -19.52
C ASP A 151 -3.72 -9.91 -20.27
N GLU A 152 -2.82 -9.85 -21.26
CA GLU A 152 -2.34 -11.03 -21.99
C GLU A 152 -1.47 -11.96 -21.13
N ASN A 153 -0.66 -11.40 -20.23
CA ASN A 153 0.31 -12.17 -19.44
C ASN A 153 -0.27 -12.80 -18.17
N ILE A 154 -1.27 -12.17 -17.52
CA ILE A 154 -1.78 -12.65 -16.24
C ILE A 154 -2.31 -14.09 -16.28
N PRO A 155 -3.02 -14.58 -17.32
CA PRO A 155 -3.43 -15.98 -17.38
C PRO A 155 -2.22 -16.92 -17.42
N ILE A 156 -1.15 -16.55 -18.12
CA ILE A 156 0.09 -17.33 -18.20
C ILE A 156 0.77 -17.39 -16.82
N ILE A 157 0.83 -16.28 -16.10
CA ILE A 157 1.39 -16.22 -14.74
C ILE A 157 0.61 -17.15 -13.80
N LEU A 158 -0.73 -17.10 -13.84
CA LEU A 158 -1.56 -18.00 -13.04
C LEU A 158 -1.34 -19.46 -13.41
N CYS A 159 -1.29 -19.82 -14.69
CA CYS A 159 -0.99 -21.18 -15.11
C CYS A 159 0.40 -21.66 -14.66
N LYS A 160 1.42 -20.78 -14.61
CA LYS A 160 2.73 -21.12 -14.04
C LYS A 160 2.64 -21.42 -12.55
N LEU A 161 1.88 -20.62 -11.80
CA LEU A 161 1.61 -20.87 -10.38
C LEU A 161 0.81 -22.16 -10.18
N GLU A 162 -0.17 -22.45 -11.04
CA GLU A 162 -0.99 -23.67 -11.00
C GLU A 162 -0.15 -24.92 -11.13
N ARG A 163 0.93 -24.88 -11.91
CA ARG A 163 1.88 -26.00 -12.04
C ARG A 163 2.69 -26.27 -10.77
N ILE A 164 2.78 -25.30 -9.86
CA ILE A 164 3.59 -25.38 -8.63
C ILE A 164 2.71 -25.73 -7.44
N PHE A 165 1.68 -24.92 -7.18
CA PHE A 165 0.85 -25.01 -6.00
C PHE A 165 -0.25 -26.07 -6.13
N PRO A 166 -0.77 -26.62 -5.01
CA PRO A 166 -1.83 -27.62 -5.06
C PRO A 166 -3.16 -26.98 -5.46
N PRO A 167 -4.16 -27.77 -5.96
CA PRO A 167 -5.45 -27.24 -6.41
C PRO A 167 -6.17 -26.37 -5.37
N ALA A 168 -6.07 -26.70 -4.08
CA ALA A 168 -6.69 -25.94 -3.00
C ALA A 168 -6.15 -24.50 -2.86
N PHE A 169 -5.00 -24.19 -3.49
CA PHE A 169 -4.48 -22.84 -3.58
C PHE A 169 -5.35 -21.94 -4.46
N PHE A 170 -5.90 -22.49 -5.55
CA PHE A 170 -6.67 -21.74 -6.55
C PHE A 170 -8.14 -21.73 -6.17
N ASP A 171 -8.49 -20.88 -5.21
CA ASP A 171 -9.88 -20.56 -4.94
C ASP A 171 -10.33 -19.40 -5.83
N SER A 172 -11.59 -18.98 -5.70
CA SER A 172 -12.15 -17.89 -6.51
C SER A 172 -11.29 -16.62 -6.50
N MET A 173 -10.54 -16.35 -5.42
CA MET A 173 -9.75 -15.13 -5.27
C MET A 173 -8.50 -15.14 -6.16
N GLU A 174 -7.87 -16.29 -6.37
CA GLU A 174 -6.68 -16.44 -7.23
C GLU A 174 -6.98 -16.23 -8.71
N HIS A 175 -8.25 -16.35 -9.11
CA HIS A 175 -8.69 -16.12 -10.48
C HIS A 175 -9.10 -14.68 -10.77
N ILE A 176 -9.42 -13.86 -9.75
CA ILE A 176 -9.78 -12.45 -9.94
C ILE A 176 -8.69 -11.62 -10.67
N PRO A 177 -7.37 -11.84 -10.45
CA PRO A 177 -6.31 -11.09 -11.13
C PRO A 177 -6.46 -10.99 -12.65
N ILE A 178 -7.06 -11.99 -13.31
CA ILE A 178 -7.27 -11.97 -14.76
C ILE A 178 -8.13 -10.79 -15.23
N HIS A 179 -8.96 -10.22 -14.36
CA HIS A 179 -9.83 -9.11 -14.69
C HIS A 179 -9.23 -7.76 -14.33
N LEU A 180 -8.18 -7.71 -13.50
CA LEU A 180 -7.71 -6.47 -12.90
C LEU A 180 -7.04 -5.54 -13.91
N ALA A 181 -6.31 -6.09 -14.89
CA ALA A 181 -5.68 -5.29 -15.94
C ALA A 181 -6.74 -4.59 -16.80
N TYR A 182 -7.74 -5.33 -17.28
CA TYR A 182 -8.89 -4.77 -17.98
C TYR A 182 -9.67 -3.74 -17.13
N GLU A 183 -9.90 -4.03 -15.85
CA GLU A 183 -10.57 -3.10 -14.93
C GLU A 183 -9.77 -1.81 -14.73
N ALA A 184 -8.44 -1.87 -14.74
CA ALA A 184 -7.55 -0.71 -14.70
C ALA A 184 -7.53 0.05 -16.02
N TRP A 185 -7.68 -0.64 -17.15
CA TRP A 185 -7.78 0.01 -18.45
C TRP A 185 -9.07 0.84 -18.59
N LEU A 186 -10.21 0.31 -18.11
CA LEU A 186 -11.48 1.04 -18.14
C LEU A 186 -11.60 2.10 -17.04
N GLY A 187 -11.18 1.77 -15.83
CA GLY A 187 -11.42 2.57 -14.63
C GLY A 187 -10.27 3.50 -14.23
N GLY A 188 -9.15 3.46 -14.95
CA GLY A 188 -7.94 4.20 -14.62
C GLY A 188 -7.19 3.67 -13.38
N PRO A 189 -6.26 4.46 -12.83
CA PRO A 189 -5.38 4.03 -11.73
C PRO A 189 -6.13 3.49 -10.51
N VAL A 190 -5.64 2.38 -9.96
CA VAL A 190 -6.37 1.62 -8.93
C VAL A 190 -6.41 2.35 -7.58
N GLN A 191 -5.47 3.27 -7.32
CA GLN A 191 -5.40 3.99 -6.03
C GLN A 191 -6.65 4.82 -5.74
N TYR A 192 -7.31 5.35 -6.78
CA TYR A 192 -8.55 6.12 -6.63
C TYR A 192 -9.78 5.25 -6.38
N ARG A 193 -9.67 3.94 -6.59
CA ARG A 193 -10.75 2.96 -6.43
C ARG A 193 -10.52 2.02 -5.25
N TRP A 194 -9.48 2.26 -4.47
CA TRP A 194 -9.19 1.45 -3.29
C TRP A 194 -10.10 1.75 -2.12
N MET A 195 -10.35 0.70 -1.33
CA MET A 195 -11.06 0.81 -0.07
C MET A 195 -10.24 1.43 1.08
N TYR A 196 -8.92 1.58 0.93
CA TYR A 196 -8.05 2.08 2.01
C TYR A 196 -8.49 3.44 2.60
N PRO A 197 -8.80 4.49 1.81
CA PRO A 197 -9.21 5.77 2.35
C PRO A 197 -10.52 5.66 3.14
N PHE A 198 -11.49 4.90 2.61
CA PHE A 198 -12.78 4.68 3.22
C PHE A 198 -12.68 3.87 4.52
N GLU A 199 -11.93 2.77 4.52
CA GLU A 199 -11.69 1.96 5.73
C GLU A 199 -10.94 2.74 6.81
N ARG A 200 -9.95 3.56 6.41
CA ARG A 200 -9.21 4.41 7.34
C ARG A 200 -10.12 5.45 7.99
N PHE A 201 -10.94 6.13 7.19
CA PHE A 201 -11.93 7.08 7.69
C PHE A 201 -12.93 6.42 8.63
N MET A 202 -13.54 5.30 8.23
CA MET A 202 -14.45 4.54 9.09
C MET A 202 -13.80 4.11 10.41
N GLY A 203 -12.53 3.70 10.36
CA GLY A 203 -11.76 3.34 11.55
C GLY A 203 -11.55 4.52 12.50
N GLU A 204 -11.38 5.72 11.97
CA GLU A 204 -11.34 6.95 12.78
C GLU A 204 -12.71 7.30 13.35
N SER A 205 -13.77 7.33 12.54
CA SER A 205 -15.13 7.61 12.99
C SER A 205 -15.53 6.69 14.14
N LYS A 206 -15.20 5.38 14.05
CA LYS A 206 -15.45 4.40 15.12
C LYS A 206 -14.74 4.74 16.43
N ARG A 207 -13.51 5.24 16.39
CA ARG A 207 -12.75 5.65 17.58
C ARG A 207 -13.27 6.95 18.20
N SER A 208 -13.91 7.80 17.40
CA SER A 208 -14.52 9.06 17.83
C SER A 208 -15.83 8.87 18.61
N VAL A 209 -16.48 7.70 18.53
CA VAL A 209 -17.72 7.43 19.25
C VAL A 209 -17.46 7.27 20.75
N LYS A 210 -17.82 8.30 21.53
CA LYS A 210 -17.80 8.26 23.00
C LYS A 210 -19.14 7.86 23.59
N ASN A 211 -20.24 8.27 22.97
CA ASN A 211 -21.60 7.91 23.38
C ASN A 211 -22.28 7.04 22.30
N LYS A 212 -22.48 5.75 22.60
CA LYS A 212 -23.13 4.80 21.68
C LYS A 212 -24.62 5.06 21.46
N ALA A 213 -25.30 5.78 22.36
CA ALA A 213 -26.70 6.18 22.17
C ALA A 213 -26.85 7.36 21.18
N ARG A 214 -25.75 8.09 20.91
CA ARG A 214 -25.69 9.24 20.00
C ARG A 214 -24.42 9.18 19.16
N VAL A 215 -24.35 8.16 18.29
CA VAL A 215 -23.16 7.86 17.47
C VAL A 215 -22.79 9.04 16.58
N GLU A 216 -23.76 9.53 15.79
CA GLU A 216 -23.56 10.64 14.85
C GLU A 216 -23.11 11.91 15.56
N GLY A 217 -23.79 12.29 16.65
CA GLY A 217 -23.42 13.45 17.46
C GLY A 217 -22.00 13.34 18.04
N SER A 218 -21.59 12.15 18.47
CA SER A 218 -20.21 11.92 18.96
C SER A 218 -19.17 12.11 17.85
N ILE A 219 -19.44 11.60 16.65
CA ILE A 219 -18.55 11.74 15.50
C ILE A 219 -18.46 13.20 15.07
N CYS A 220 -19.59 13.90 14.93
CA CYS A 220 -19.63 15.31 14.56
C CYS A 220 -18.88 16.19 15.58
N ALA A 221 -19.09 15.96 16.89
CA ALA A 221 -18.39 16.71 17.93
C ALA A 221 -16.87 16.49 17.90
N ALA A 222 -16.43 15.24 17.72
CA ALA A 222 -15.01 14.92 17.61
C ALA A 222 -14.37 15.53 16.34
N TYR A 223 -15.10 15.50 15.21
CA TYR A 223 -14.66 16.10 13.97
C TYR A 223 -14.52 17.63 14.10
N LEU A 224 -15.54 18.31 14.63
CA LEU A 224 -15.50 19.76 14.90
C LEU A 224 -14.32 20.13 15.80
N HIS A 225 -14.09 19.37 16.87
CA HIS A 225 -12.96 19.59 17.77
C HIS A 225 -11.61 19.45 17.04
N ARG A 226 -11.46 18.43 16.21
CA ARG A 226 -10.24 18.19 15.42
C ARG A 226 -10.00 19.30 14.41
N GLU A 227 -11.01 19.68 13.63
CA GLU A 227 -10.92 20.77 12.65
C GLU A 227 -10.61 22.12 13.32
N THR A 228 -11.27 22.43 14.44
CA THR A 228 -11.00 23.66 15.21
C THR A 228 -9.56 23.69 15.72
N THR A 229 -9.08 22.57 16.27
CA THR A 229 -7.70 22.43 16.77
C THR A 229 -6.69 22.57 15.63
N TYR A 230 -6.96 21.93 14.49
CA TYR A 230 -6.13 22.03 13.29
C TYR A 230 -6.08 23.46 12.77
N PHE A 231 -7.22 24.14 12.66
CA PHE A 231 -7.29 25.54 12.25
C PHE A 231 -6.51 26.45 13.21
N CYS A 232 -6.72 26.32 14.51
CA CYS A 232 -5.98 27.08 15.53
C CYS A 232 -4.45 26.85 15.43
N SER A 233 -4.00 25.64 15.08
CA SER A 233 -2.57 25.32 14.95
C SER A 233 -1.87 26.14 13.85
N HIS A 234 -2.57 26.58 12.81
CA HIS A 234 -2.01 27.44 11.76
C HIS A 234 -1.73 28.86 12.24
N TYR A 235 -2.55 29.38 13.16
CA TYR A 235 -2.41 30.75 13.68
C TYR A 235 -1.49 30.80 14.91
N PHE A 236 -1.48 29.76 15.73
CA PHE A 236 -0.71 29.73 16.98
C PHE A 236 0.49 28.77 16.87
N LYS A 237 1.54 29.18 16.13
CA LYS A 237 2.79 28.41 15.94
C LYS A 237 3.45 27.90 17.23
N ASN A 238 3.23 28.60 18.36
CA ASN A 238 3.90 28.30 19.64
C ASN A 238 3.09 27.40 20.59
N PHE A 239 1.83 27.09 20.27
CA PHE A 239 1.04 26.13 21.03
C PHE A 239 0.86 24.88 20.18
N MET A 240 1.64 23.83 20.46
CA MET A 240 1.41 22.50 19.88
C MET A 240 0.09 21.93 20.44
N LEU A 241 -1.03 22.35 19.88
CA LEU A 241 -2.38 21.89 20.27
C LEU A 241 -2.75 20.54 19.63
N SER A 242 -1.99 20.09 18.62
CA SER A 242 -2.17 18.78 18.00
C SER A 242 -1.09 17.80 18.47
N PRO A 243 -1.45 16.58 18.92
CA PRO A 243 -0.48 15.50 19.00
C PRO A 243 0.12 15.30 17.61
N THR A 244 1.45 15.28 17.53
CA THR A 244 2.28 15.09 16.33
C THR A 244 2.04 13.71 15.70
N HIS A 245 0.85 13.51 15.14
CA HIS A 245 0.53 12.38 14.29
C HIS A 245 -0.21 12.91 13.07
N VAL A 246 0.52 13.70 12.27
CA VAL A 246 0.16 13.93 10.86
C VAL A 246 0.36 12.58 10.15
N ARG A 247 -0.56 11.64 10.36
CA ARG A 247 -0.56 10.35 9.68
C ARG A 247 -1.21 10.54 8.32
N ASN A 248 -0.40 10.96 7.35
CA ASN A 248 -0.70 10.93 5.92
C ASN A 248 -2.16 11.27 5.59
N GLU A 249 -2.65 12.41 6.05
CA GLU A 249 -3.54 13.16 5.18
C GLU A 249 -2.65 13.62 4.02
N MET A 250 -3.12 13.42 2.79
CA MET A 250 -2.45 13.87 1.58
C MET A 250 -2.39 15.39 1.65
N GLN A 251 -1.40 15.89 2.37
CA GLN A 251 -1.03 17.27 2.37
C GLN A 251 -0.54 17.45 0.95
N TRP A 252 -1.38 18.04 0.10
CA TRP A 252 -0.94 18.65 -1.15
C TRP A 252 0.01 19.77 -0.76
N GLN A 253 1.20 19.39 -0.29
CA GLN A 253 2.35 20.25 -0.36
C GLN A 253 2.61 20.33 -1.85
N VAL A 254 2.01 21.34 -2.48
CA VAL A 254 2.58 21.90 -3.69
C VAL A 254 3.99 22.25 -3.25
N GLU A 255 4.96 21.41 -3.62
CA GLU A 255 6.36 21.77 -3.39
C GLU A 255 6.53 23.17 -4.00
N PRO A 256 7.03 24.14 -3.23
CA PRO A 256 7.20 25.48 -3.75
C PRO A 256 8.08 25.36 -4.99
N ARG A 257 7.55 25.79 -6.15
CA ARG A 257 8.33 25.80 -7.40
C ARG A 257 9.66 26.50 -7.11
N GLU A 258 10.77 25.79 -7.32
CA GLU A 258 12.10 26.38 -7.22
C GLU A 258 12.14 27.62 -8.12
N GLY A 259 12.40 28.79 -7.51
CA GLY A 259 12.45 30.08 -8.20
C GLY A 259 11.26 31.03 -7.97
N ALA A 260 10.19 30.63 -7.27
CA ALA A 260 9.10 31.56 -6.93
C ALA A 260 9.49 32.51 -5.76
N LEU A 261 9.16 33.79 -5.87
CA LEU A 261 9.30 34.79 -4.80
C LEU A 261 8.50 34.36 -3.56
N SER A 262 9.00 34.68 -2.36
CA SER A 262 8.38 34.31 -1.07
C SER A 262 6.89 34.65 -0.97
N VAL A 263 6.47 35.79 -1.54
CA VAL A 263 5.08 36.24 -1.57
C VAL A 263 4.13 35.27 -2.29
N PHE A 264 4.65 34.47 -3.24
CA PHE A 264 3.88 33.48 -3.99
C PHE A 264 4.02 32.05 -3.45
N ARG A 265 4.71 31.86 -2.32
CA ARG A 265 4.89 30.54 -1.67
C ARG A 265 3.77 30.20 -0.69
N GLN A 266 2.79 31.07 -0.49
CA GLN A 266 1.69 30.80 0.43
C GLN A 266 0.76 29.72 -0.14
N SER A 267 0.61 28.62 0.60
CA SER A 267 -0.30 27.53 0.24
C SER A 267 -1.75 27.93 0.51
N GLY A 268 -2.52 28.20 -0.55
CA GLY A 268 -3.97 28.29 -0.49
C GLY A 268 -4.64 26.97 -0.88
N ARG A 269 -5.78 26.62 -0.27
CA ARG A 269 -6.67 25.58 -0.82
C ARG A 269 -7.67 26.24 -1.77
N HIS A 270 -7.68 25.84 -3.04
CA HIS A 270 -8.70 26.28 -3.98
C HIS A 270 -10.06 25.68 -3.58
N ALA A 271 -11.11 26.49 -3.56
CA ALA A 271 -12.48 26.06 -3.33
C ALA A 271 -13.41 26.68 -4.37
N GLY A 272 -14.23 25.85 -5.03
CA GLY A 272 -15.18 26.29 -6.06
C GLY A 272 -14.76 25.96 -7.50
N LYS A 273 -15.58 26.42 -8.45
CA LYS A 273 -15.38 26.22 -9.89
C LYS A 273 -14.30 27.19 -10.41
N GLU A 274 -13.35 26.69 -11.18
CA GLU A 274 -12.29 27.49 -11.80
C GLU A 274 -12.86 28.44 -12.87
N PHE A 275 -12.39 29.68 -12.87
CA PHE A 275 -12.66 30.65 -13.92
C PHE A 275 -11.41 31.47 -14.21
N THR A 276 -11.20 31.81 -15.49
CA THR A 276 -10.10 32.68 -15.91
C THR A 276 -10.54 34.14 -15.79
N HIS A 277 -9.79 34.93 -15.02
CA HIS A 277 -10.00 36.38 -14.88
C HIS A 277 -8.76 37.11 -15.38
N TRP A 278 -8.97 38.11 -16.24
CA TRP A 278 -7.91 39.01 -16.66
C TRP A 278 -7.90 40.23 -15.74
N LEU A 279 -6.75 40.50 -15.12
CA LEU A 279 -6.60 41.62 -14.19
C LEU A 279 -6.87 42.95 -14.93
N THR A 280 -7.67 43.80 -14.30
CA THR A 280 -7.80 45.21 -14.68
C THR A 280 -6.54 45.98 -14.30
N ASP A 281 -6.32 47.18 -14.88
CA ASP A 281 -5.15 48.01 -14.56
C ASP A 281 -5.05 48.35 -13.06
N ALA A 282 -6.19 48.58 -12.41
CA ALA A 282 -6.24 48.83 -10.97
C ALA A 282 -5.83 47.60 -10.15
N GLU A 283 -6.29 46.41 -10.53
CA GLU A 283 -5.92 45.15 -9.88
C GLU A 283 -4.45 44.81 -10.12
N PHE A 284 -3.95 45.06 -11.34
CA PHE A 284 -2.55 44.87 -11.69
C PHE A 284 -1.64 45.80 -10.87
N ASN A 285 -1.98 47.08 -10.77
CA ASN A 285 -1.25 48.05 -9.95
C ASN A 285 -1.27 47.68 -8.46
N SER A 286 -2.43 47.23 -7.96
CA SER A 286 -2.57 46.76 -6.58
C SER A 286 -1.69 45.53 -6.30
N ALA A 287 -1.71 44.54 -7.19
CA ALA A 287 -0.86 43.35 -7.10
C ALA A 287 0.63 43.70 -7.15
N HIS A 288 1.00 44.64 -8.04
CA HIS A 288 2.37 45.13 -8.15
C HIS A 288 2.85 45.79 -6.86
N VAL A 289 2.08 46.73 -6.30
CA VAL A 289 2.39 47.39 -5.02
C VAL A 289 2.45 46.37 -3.88
N HIS A 290 1.56 45.38 -3.86
CA HIS A 290 1.58 44.32 -2.86
C HIS A 290 2.89 43.53 -2.89
N VAL A 291 3.39 43.16 -4.07
CA VAL A 291 4.68 42.48 -4.23
C VAL A 291 5.83 43.38 -3.77
N LEU A 292 5.83 44.66 -4.13
CA LEU A 292 6.88 45.61 -3.74
C LEU A 292 6.97 45.79 -2.21
N ILE A 293 5.84 45.82 -1.50
CA ILE A 293 5.81 46.02 -0.05
C ILE A 293 6.11 44.73 0.73
N ASN A 294 5.63 43.58 0.24
CA ASN A 294 5.59 42.34 1.02
C ASN A 294 6.64 41.30 0.60
N CYS A 295 7.36 41.51 -0.50
CA CYS A 295 8.42 40.62 -0.96
C CYS A 295 9.78 41.13 -0.47
N SER A 296 10.37 40.44 0.51
CA SER A 296 11.68 40.81 1.06
C SER A 296 12.79 40.72 0.01
N GLU A 297 12.66 39.84 -0.98
CA GLU A 297 13.61 39.67 -2.07
C GLU A 297 13.64 40.85 -3.05
N VAL A 298 12.56 41.63 -3.14
CA VAL A 298 12.48 42.81 -4.03
C VAL A 298 12.95 44.09 -3.35
N LYS A 299 13.00 44.10 -2.01
CA LYS A 299 13.40 45.25 -1.19
C LYS A 299 14.75 45.89 -1.58
N PRO A 300 15.83 45.14 -1.88
CA PRO A 300 17.12 45.73 -2.28
C PRO A 300 17.03 46.55 -3.58
N TYR A 301 16.15 46.16 -4.51
CA TYR A 301 15.97 46.86 -5.78
C TYR A 301 15.18 48.16 -5.61
N LEU A 302 14.19 48.17 -4.71
CA LEU A 302 13.46 49.38 -4.34
C LEU A 302 14.38 50.41 -3.68
N GLU A 303 15.22 49.96 -2.74
CA GLU A 303 16.19 50.82 -2.06
C GLU A 303 17.20 51.41 -3.05
N TYR A 304 17.66 50.63 -4.04
CA TYR A 304 18.54 51.12 -5.11
C TYR A 304 17.89 52.23 -5.95
N VAL A 305 16.63 52.04 -6.37
CA VAL A 305 15.90 53.02 -7.20
C VAL A 305 15.55 54.29 -6.42
N ILE A 306 15.18 54.18 -5.13
CA ILE A 306 14.88 55.33 -4.29
C ILE A 306 16.14 56.17 -3.97
N ILE A 307 17.32 55.54 -3.88
CA ILE A 307 18.58 56.25 -3.65
C ILE A 307 19.06 56.99 -4.93
N HIS A 308 18.59 56.60 -6.11
CA HIS A 308 19.02 57.15 -7.41
C HIS A 308 17.93 58.00 -8.10
N LEU A 309 16.88 58.38 -7.37
CA LEU A 309 15.89 59.40 -7.71
C LEU A 309 16.14 60.66 -6.88
#